data_AF-A0A392PDA6-F1
#
_entry.id   AF-A0A392PDA6-F1
#
_cell.length_a   1.000
_cell.length_b   1.000
_cell.length_c   1.000
_cell.angle_alpha   90.00
_cell.angle_beta   90.00
_cell.angle_gamma   90.00
#
_symmetry.space_group_name_H-M   'P 1'
#
loop_
_entity.id
_entity.type
_entity.pdbx_description
1 polymer ?
#
loop_
_entity_poly.entity_id
_entity_poly.type
_entity_poly.pdbx_seq_one_letter_code
_entity_poly.pdbx_strand_id
1 'polypeptide(L)'
;MGGIDEAALDRLSLVTQMTKHIRVRASGGKNSASELGQFSPIFVWLLRDFYLDLTDEDNRKITPRDYLELALRSVQGKQKDIDAKNQ
;
A
#
# COMPACT_ATOMS: atom_id res chain seq x y z
N MET A 1 9.41 15.65 -5.07
CA MET A 1 7.95 15.73 -4.84
C MET A 1 7.28 15.03 -5.99
N GLY A 2 6.56 13.94 -5.76
CA GLY A 2 5.95 13.10 -6.82
C GLY A 2 6.10 11.59 -6.61
N GLY A 3 6.91 11.15 -5.66
CA GLY A 3 7.04 9.74 -5.26
C GLY A 3 6.07 9.33 -4.16
N ILE A 4 6.14 8.06 -3.76
CA ILE A 4 5.39 7.53 -2.60
C ILE A 4 6.13 7.97 -1.32
N ASP A 5 5.50 8.83 -0.53
CA ASP A 5 6.02 9.32 0.75
C ASP A 5 5.12 8.89 1.92
N GLU A 6 5.57 9.17 3.14
CA GLU A 6 4.85 8.80 4.37
C GLU A 6 3.44 9.40 4.43
N ALA A 7 3.28 10.65 3.99
CA ALA A 7 1.97 11.31 3.93
C ALA A 7 1.00 10.63 2.96
N ALA A 8 1.49 10.09 1.85
CA ALA A 8 0.68 9.36 0.89
C ALA A 8 0.28 7.96 1.44
N LEU A 9 1.16 7.29 2.17
CA LEU A 9 0.86 6.03 2.87
C LEU A 9 -0.17 6.22 4.00
N ASP A 10 -0.07 7.30 4.78
CA ASP A 10 -1.05 7.63 5.82
C ASP A 10 -2.46 7.83 5.25
N ARG A 11 -2.56 8.52 4.11
CA ARG A 11 -3.84 8.68 3.39
C ARG A 11 -4.39 7.34 2.90
N LEU A 12 -3.52 6.42 2.48
CA LEU A 12 -3.90 5.07 2.09
C LEU A 12 -4.47 4.29 3.29
N SER A 13 -3.88 4.43 4.47
CA SER A 13 -4.39 3.81 5.70
C SER A 13 -5.84 4.23 6.00
N LEU A 14 -6.17 5.51 5.84
CA LEU A 14 -7.56 5.97 5.99
C LEU A 14 -8.51 5.32 4.96
N VAL A 15 -8.12 5.27 3.69
CA VAL A 15 -8.94 4.68 2.62
C VAL A 15 -9.14 3.17 2.83
N THR A 16 -8.09 2.46 3.27
CA THR A 16 -8.16 1.02 3.57
C THR A 16 -9.09 0.73 4.76
N GLN A 17 -9.08 1.58 5.81
CA GLN A 17 -10.01 1.47 6.93
C GLN A 17 -11.46 1.69 6.49
N MET A 18 -11.74 2.72 5.69
CA MET A 18 -13.09 2.99 5.19
C MET A 18 -13.61 1.84 4.32
N THR A 19 -12.78 1.32 3.41
CA THR A 19 -13.13 0.17 2.56
C THR A 19 -13.34 -1.12 3.38
N LYS A 20 -12.54 -1.37 4.42
CA LYS A 20 -12.75 -2.49 5.35
C LYS A 20 -14.12 -2.41 6.04
N HIS A 21 -14.54 -1.23 6.49
CA HIS A 21 -15.87 -1.03 7.10
C HIS A 21 -17.03 -1.24 6.14
N ILE A 22 -16.94 -0.70 4.91
CA ILE A 22 -17.95 -0.90 3.86
C ILE A 22 -18.09 -2.39 3.54
N ARG A 23 -16.95 -3.08 3.44
CA ARG A 23 -16.87 -4.49 3.13
C ARG A 23 -17.47 -5.40 4.21
N VAL A 24 -17.17 -5.15 5.48
CA VAL A 24 -17.73 -5.92 6.62
C VAL A 24 -19.27 -5.88 6.59
N ARG A 25 -19.84 -4.72 6.21
CA ARG A 25 -21.30 -4.56 6.09
C ARG A 25 -21.87 -5.35 4.91
N ALA A 26 -21.13 -5.48 3.81
CA ALA A 26 -21.57 -6.21 2.62
C ALA A 26 -21.44 -7.75 2.76
N SER A 27 -20.42 -8.28 3.46
CA SER A 27 -20.19 -9.73 3.58
C SER A 27 -20.88 -10.40 4.78
N GLY A 28 -21.61 -9.66 5.61
CA GLY A 28 -22.31 -10.23 6.78
C GLY A 28 -21.37 -10.78 7.87
N GLY A 29 -20.13 -10.26 7.96
CA GLY A 29 -19.22 -10.54 9.08
C GLY A 29 -18.30 -11.76 8.94
N LYS A 30 -18.33 -12.49 7.82
CA LYS A 30 -17.35 -13.54 7.52
C LYS A 30 -16.24 -12.95 6.64
N ASN A 31 -15.03 -12.85 7.19
CA ASN A 31 -13.88 -12.24 6.52
C ASN A 31 -12.68 -13.19 6.56
N SER A 32 -12.58 -14.09 5.60
CA SER A 32 -11.32 -14.79 5.31
C SER A 32 -10.56 -14.04 4.21
N ALA A 33 -9.24 -13.85 4.36
CA ALA A 33 -8.42 -13.05 3.42
C ALA A 33 -8.48 -13.50 1.94
N SER A 34 -8.96 -14.72 1.69
CA SER A 34 -9.23 -15.24 0.35
C SER A 34 -10.57 -14.73 -0.22
N GLU A 35 -11.64 -14.70 0.59
CA GLU A 35 -12.92 -14.08 0.22
C GLU A 35 -12.78 -12.54 0.11
N LEU A 36 -11.86 -11.96 0.90
CA LEU A 36 -10.85 -10.98 0.47
C LEU A 36 -10.86 -10.49 -1.01
N GLY A 37 -10.27 -11.27 -1.89
CA GLY A 37 -9.95 -10.82 -3.25
C GLY A 37 -11.18 -10.55 -4.12
N GLN A 38 -12.24 -11.35 -3.98
CA GLN A 38 -13.34 -11.38 -4.96
C GLN A 38 -14.23 -10.12 -4.96
N PHE A 39 -14.27 -9.39 -3.85
CA PHE A 39 -15.09 -8.18 -3.69
C PHE A 39 -14.25 -6.91 -3.56
N SER A 40 -12.93 -7.02 -3.66
CA SER A 40 -12.05 -5.86 -3.55
C SER A 40 -11.96 -5.15 -4.90
N PRO A 41 -12.11 -3.82 -4.96
CA PRO A 41 -11.86 -3.08 -6.18
C PRO A 41 -10.40 -3.21 -6.59
N ILE A 42 -10.13 -3.04 -7.88
CA ILE A 42 -8.76 -2.94 -8.39
C ILE A 42 -8.14 -1.66 -7.82
N PHE A 43 -6.99 -1.77 -7.18
CA PHE A 43 -6.23 -0.63 -6.70
C PHE A 43 -5.18 -0.22 -7.74
N VAL A 44 -5.18 1.05 -8.13
CA VAL A 44 -4.20 1.65 -9.05
C VAL A 44 -3.66 2.92 -8.42
N TRP A 45 -2.33 3.03 -8.33
CA TRP A 45 -1.66 4.22 -7.83
C TRP A 45 -1.06 5.02 -8.98
N LEU A 46 -1.64 6.19 -9.27
CA LEU A 46 -1.14 7.11 -10.29
C LEU A 46 -0.22 8.15 -9.64
N LEU A 47 1.08 8.11 -10.01
CA LEU A 47 2.06 9.10 -9.59
C LEU A 47 2.12 10.22 -10.64
N ARG A 48 1.72 11.43 -10.26
CA ARG A 48 1.82 12.64 -11.12
C ARG A 48 3.11 13.38 -10.79
N ASP A 49 3.68 14.03 -11.80
CA ASP A 49 4.91 14.83 -11.66
C ASP A 49 6.06 14.01 -11.04
N PHE A 50 6.24 12.78 -11.52
CA PHE A 50 7.26 11.86 -11.03
C PHE A 50 8.62 12.15 -11.68
N TYR A 51 9.59 12.58 -10.88
CA TYR A 51 10.94 12.96 -11.32
C TYR A 51 12.05 12.07 -10.78
N LEU A 52 11.73 10.99 -10.06
CA LEU A 52 12.74 10.07 -9.53
C LEU A 52 13.22 9.13 -10.64
N ASP A 53 14.51 8.79 -10.62
CA ASP A 53 15.00 7.70 -11.47
C ASP A 53 14.54 6.37 -10.88
N LEU A 54 14.01 5.50 -11.74
CA LEU A 54 13.54 4.17 -11.33
C LEU A 54 14.73 3.23 -11.33
N THR A 55 15.61 3.42 -10.35
CA THR A 55 16.79 2.58 -10.10
C THR A 55 16.82 2.08 -8.67
N ASP A 56 17.21 0.82 -8.49
CA ASP A 56 17.42 0.19 -7.18
C ASP A 56 18.79 0.54 -6.58
N GLU A 57 19.07 0.10 -5.35
CA GLU A 57 20.35 0.26 -4.66
C GLU A 57 21.54 -0.30 -5.46
N ASP A 58 21.31 -1.35 -6.26
CA ASP A 58 22.28 -1.95 -7.20
C ASP A 58 22.40 -1.20 -8.55
N ASN A 59 21.79 -0.01 -8.66
CA ASN A 59 21.73 0.80 -9.89
C ASN A 59 21.08 0.09 -11.08
N ARG A 60 20.23 -0.91 -10.80
CA ARG A 60 19.44 -1.63 -11.81
C ARG A 60 18.14 -0.88 -12.06
N LYS A 61 17.73 -0.79 -13.34
CA LYS A 61 16.42 -0.23 -13.69
C LYS A 61 15.30 -1.10 -13.11
N ILE A 62 14.38 -0.48 -12.40
CA ILE A 62 13.19 -1.12 -11.84
C ILE A 62 11.94 -0.68 -12.61
N THR A 63 10.90 -1.51 -12.59
CA THR A 63 9.62 -1.12 -13.18
C THR A 63 8.81 -0.25 -12.20
N PRO A 64 7.81 0.52 -12.67
CA PRO A 64 6.90 1.24 -11.77
C PRO A 64 6.18 0.32 -10.79
N ARG A 65 5.94 -0.94 -11.19
CA ARG A 65 5.39 -1.98 -10.31
C ARG A 65 6.38 -2.30 -9.20
N ASP A 66 7.64 -2.56 -9.54
CA ASP A 66 8.67 -2.86 -8.55
C ASP A 66 8.88 -1.70 -7.57
N TYR A 67 8.80 -0.46 -8.06
CA TYR A 67 8.82 0.73 -7.20
C TYR A 67 7.65 0.76 -6.20
N LEU A 68 6.44 0.46 -6.66
CA LEU A 68 5.27 0.35 -5.78
C LEU A 68 5.45 -0.77 -4.74
N GLU A 69 5.89 -1.95 -5.16
CA GLU A 69 6.13 -3.08 -4.26
C GLU A 69 7.22 -2.76 -3.23
N LEU A 70 8.29 -2.05 -3.64
CA LEU A 70 9.37 -1.61 -2.76
C LEU A 70 8.86 -0.60 -1.73
N ALA A 71 8.06 0.37 -2.15
CA ALA A 71 7.47 1.38 -1.27
C ALA A 71 6.46 0.79 -0.27
N LEU A 72 5.85 -0.35 -0.59
CA LEU A 72 4.91 -1.07 0.27
C LEU A 72 5.58 -2.17 1.12
N ARG A 73 6.90 -2.37 1.02
CA ARG A 73 7.58 -3.36 1.87
C ARG A 73 7.46 -2.97 3.33
N SER A 74 7.20 -3.97 4.16
CA SER A 74 7.20 -3.80 5.61
C SER A 74 8.56 -3.30 6.10
N VAL A 75 8.53 -2.29 6.95
CA VAL A 75 9.73 -1.76 7.59
C VAL A 75 10.21 -2.78 8.62
N GLN A 76 11.50 -3.13 8.57
CA GLN A 76 12.08 -4.07 9.53
C GLN A 76 12.29 -3.41 10.90
N GLY A 77 11.83 -4.08 11.95
CA GLY A 77 12.06 -3.68 13.34
C GLY A 77 11.01 -4.26 14.28
N LYS A 78 11.23 -4.13 15.59
CA LYS A 78 10.33 -4.66 16.65
C LYS A 78 9.79 -3.58 17.58
N GLN A 79 9.94 -2.31 17.21
CA GLN A 79 9.33 -1.21 17.96
C GLN A 79 7.83 -1.11 17.65
N LYS A 80 7.04 -0.71 18.65
CA LYS A 80 5.58 -0.49 18.51
C LYS A 80 5.22 0.44 17.35
N ASP A 81 6.05 1.44 17.08
CA ASP A 81 5.82 2.39 15.98
C ASP A 81 6.05 1.76 14.59
N ILE A 82 6.91 0.75 14.51
CA ILE A 82 7.18 0.00 13.27
C ILE A 82 6.04 -0.99 13.01
N ASP A 83 5.53 -1.64 14.05
CA ASP A 83 4.37 -2.52 13.96
C ASP A 83 3.12 -1.74 13.51
N ALA A 84 2.93 -0.51 14.01
CA ALA A 84 1.83 0.35 13.60
C ALA A 84 1.90 0.79 12.13
N LYS A 85 3.11 0.97 11.58
CA LYS A 85 3.31 1.30 10.15
C LYS A 85 3.10 0.11 9.21
N ASN A 86 3.24 -1.11 9.72
CA ASN A 86 3.11 -2.34 8.95
C ASN A 86 1.70 -2.98 9.03
N GLN A 87 0.77 -2.40 9.79
CA GLN A 87 -0.62 -2.86 9.96
C GLN A 87 -1.60 -2.09 9.08
#